data_AF-A0A9X2BZ64-F1
#
_entry.id   AF-A0A9X2BZ64-F1
#
_cell.length_a   1.000
_cell.length_b   1.000
_cell.length_c   1.000
_cell.angle_alpha   90.00
_cell.angle_beta   90.00
_cell.angle_gamma   90.00
#
_symmetry.space_group_name_H-M   'P 1'
#
loop_
_entity.id
_entity.type
_entity.pdbx_description
1 polymer ?
#
loop_
_entity_poly.entity_id
_entity_poly.type
_entity_poly.pdbx_seq_one_letter_code
_entity_poly.pdbx_strand_id
1 'polypeptide(L)'
;MAAPMSKAAFARLMNVHKSQVTRWDQLGMPVLASGQVDPDAAATWVHANVDPALRNYHQRARATEDRRREDPGRNAKPPPGTEHLSEPMDGMLAAVLPGMAHRAPPTIAALAVHCGAPMRVAYAIAMGAQMALIQQVADLLDAADVPPPPGRDDWQQASIWRLSDFEEVDWPGLAEKAGEAVDLDAWRAFLRGKLGEPADSGASAETAAAH
;
A
#
# COMPACT_ATOMS: atom_id res chain seq x y z
N MET A 1 -48.45 -6.90 -40.43
CA MET A 1 -48.17 -5.51 -40.04
C MET A 1 -48.74 -5.32 -38.66
N ALA A 2 -47.88 -5.11 -37.67
CA ALA A 2 -48.35 -4.87 -36.32
C ALA A 2 -49.04 -3.48 -36.23
N ALA A 3 -50.04 -3.36 -35.35
CA ALA A 3 -50.75 -2.10 -35.18
C ALA A 3 -49.82 -1.03 -34.57
N PRO A 4 -49.92 0.25 -35.00
CA PRO A 4 -49.20 1.34 -34.38
C PRO A 4 -49.43 1.40 -32.88
N MET A 5 -48.35 1.62 -32.11
CA MET A 5 -48.41 1.58 -30.66
C MET A 5 -47.77 2.80 -30.00
N SER A 6 -48.09 3.06 -28.74
CA SER A 6 -47.44 4.15 -28.01
C SER A 6 -45.95 3.87 -27.76
N LYS A 7 -45.13 4.93 -27.60
CA LYS A 7 -43.71 4.80 -27.21
C LYS A 7 -43.52 3.98 -25.93
N ALA A 8 -44.46 4.04 -25.00
CA ALA A 8 -44.42 3.25 -23.77
C ALA A 8 -44.69 1.76 -24.01
N ALA A 9 -45.61 1.43 -24.93
CA ALA A 9 -45.85 0.04 -25.34
C ALA A 9 -44.65 -0.52 -26.10
N PHE A 10 -44.06 0.26 -27.01
CA PHE A 10 -42.85 -0.13 -27.73
C PHE A 10 -41.64 -0.33 -26.80
N ALA A 11 -41.48 0.52 -25.78
CA ALA A 11 -40.43 0.35 -24.77
C ALA A 11 -40.54 -0.99 -24.03
N ARG A 12 -41.77 -1.40 -23.68
CA ARG A 12 -42.03 -2.71 -23.07
C ARG A 12 -41.72 -3.86 -24.03
N LEU A 13 -42.09 -3.71 -25.31
CA LEU A 13 -41.81 -4.71 -26.34
C LEU A 13 -40.30 -4.96 -26.50
N MET A 14 -39.50 -3.89 -26.49
CA MET A 14 -38.04 -3.95 -26.63
C MET A 14 -37.31 -4.20 -25.30
N ASN A 15 -38.03 -4.39 -24.20
CA ASN A 15 -37.50 -4.51 -22.83
C ASN A 15 -36.51 -3.40 -22.44
N VAL A 16 -36.86 -2.15 -22.73
CA VAL A 16 -36.07 -0.96 -22.38
C VAL A 16 -36.90 0.08 -21.65
N HIS A 17 -36.23 1.04 -21.02
CA HIS A 17 -36.91 2.15 -20.36
C HIS A 17 -37.52 3.12 -21.39
N LYS A 18 -38.67 3.73 -21.07
CA LYS A 18 -39.39 4.67 -21.97
C LYS A 18 -38.52 5.85 -22.42
N SER A 19 -37.65 6.36 -21.55
CA SER A 19 -36.72 7.46 -21.90
C SER A 19 -35.76 7.08 -23.03
N GLN A 20 -35.40 5.80 -23.15
CA GLN A 20 -34.53 5.31 -24.21
C GLN A 20 -35.22 5.40 -25.57
N VAL A 21 -36.52 5.09 -25.64
CA VAL A 21 -37.32 5.23 -26.86
C VAL A 21 -37.49 6.71 -27.24
N THR A 22 -37.65 7.61 -26.27
CA THR A 22 -37.65 9.06 -26.52
C THR A 22 -36.31 9.54 -27.07
N ARG A 23 -35.20 9.00 -26.58
CA ARG A 23 -33.87 9.30 -27.11
C ARG A 23 -33.69 8.80 -28.55
N TRP A 24 -34.19 7.61 -28.87
CA TRP A 24 -34.15 7.09 -30.24
C TRP A 24 -34.99 7.92 -31.21
N ASP A 25 -36.16 8.37 -30.79
CA ASP A 25 -36.99 9.34 -31.53
C ASP A 25 -36.23 10.63 -31.84
N GLN A 26 -35.54 11.22 -30.85
CA GLN A 26 -34.67 12.38 -31.07
C GLN A 26 -33.50 12.11 -32.03
N LEU A 27 -33.07 10.85 -32.14
CA LEU A 27 -32.02 10.41 -33.06
C LEU A 27 -32.55 10.03 -34.45
N GLY A 28 -33.86 10.18 -34.70
CA GLY A 28 -34.47 9.94 -36.01
C GLY A 28 -35.13 8.56 -36.16
N MET A 29 -35.46 7.88 -35.06
CA MET A 29 -36.30 6.69 -35.11
C MET A 29 -37.67 7.05 -35.73
N PRO A 30 -38.19 6.25 -36.67
CA PRO A 30 -39.45 6.56 -37.35
C PRO A 30 -40.63 6.57 -36.36
N VAL A 31 -41.28 7.73 -36.23
CA VAL A 31 -42.50 7.95 -35.47
C VAL A 31 -43.54 8.54 -36.40
N LEU A 32 -44.77 8.03 -36.33
CA LEU A 32 -45.88 8.52 -37.12
C LEU A 32 -46.28 9.93 -36.68
N ALA A 33 -46.92 10.70 -37.57
CA ALA A 33 -47.38 12.06 -37.26
C ALA A 33 -48.34 12.13 -36.05
N SER A 34 -49.00 11.01 -35.73
CA SER A 34 -49.85 10.86 -34.53
C SER A 34 -49.07 10.70 -33.21
N GLY A 35 -47.73 10.64 -33.27
CA GLY A 35 -46.86 10.36 -32.12
C GLY A 35 -46.77 8.87 -31.75
N GLN A 36 -47.39 7.99 -32.54
CA GLN A 36 -47.33 6.53 -32.39
C GLN A 36 -46.14 5.95 -33.15
N VAL A 37 -45.70 4.77 -32.71
CA VAL A 37 -44.55 4.04 -33.25
C VAL A 37 -45.07 2.86 -34.06
N ASP A 38 -44.62 2.75 -35.30
CA ASP A 38 -44.70 1.50 -36.06
C ASP A 38 -43.60 0.56 -35.54
N PRO A 39 -43.96 -0.53 -34.85
CA PRO A 39 -42.99 -1.39 -34.17
C PRO A 39 -42.02 -2.06 -35.15
N ASP A 40 -42.45 -2.39 -36.37
CA ASP A 40 -41.64 -3.14 -37.34
C ASP A 40 -40.56 -2.21 -37.94
N ALA A 41 -40.95 -0.98 -38.31
CA ALA A 41 -40.04 0.04 -38.81
C ALA A 41 -39.08 0.54 -37.72
N ALA A 42 -39.58 0.74 -36.50
CA ALA A 42 -38.77 1.19 -35.37
C ALA A 42 -37.77 0.13 -34.91
N ALA A 43 -38.16 -1.14 -34.85
CA ALA A 43 -37.23 -2.23 -34.52
C ALA A 43 -36.11 -2.33 -35.55
N THR A 44 -36.45 -2.27 -36.85
CA THR A 44 -35.46 -2.28 -37.94
C THR A 44 -34.45 -1.13 -37.81
N TRP A 45 -34.95 0.08 -37.52
CA TRP A 45 -34.09 1.25 -37.30
C TRP A 45 -33.19 1.08 -36.07
N VAL A 46 -33.71 0.57 -34.95
CA VAL A 46 -32.95 0.33 -33.72
C VAL A 46 -31.83 -0.68 -33.96
N HIS A 47 -32.11 -1.79 -34.65
CA HIS A 47 -31.09 -2.77 -35.00
C HIS A 47 -29.98 -2.17 -35.88
N ALA A 48 -30.34 -1.32 -36.84
CA ALA A 48 -29.36 -0.69 -37.73
C ALA A 48 -28.52 0.40 -37.05
N ASN A 49 -29.09 1.16 -36.10
CA ASN A 49 -28.48 2.40 -35.60
C ASN A 49 -28.01 2.34 -34.14
N VAL A 50 -28.50 1.37 -33.34
CA VAL A 50 -28.22 1.30 -31.90
C VAL A 50 -27.32 0.10 -31.54
N ASP A 51 -27.40 -1.00 -32.27
CA ASP A 51 -26.58 -2.22 -32.06
C ASP A 51 -25.05 -1.96 -32.16
N PRO A 52 -24.54 -1.13 -33.10
CA PRO A 52 -23.11 -0.82 -33.15
C PRO A 52 -22.60 -0.04 -31.92
N ALA A 53 -23.43 0.82 -31.33
CA ALA A 53 -23.06 1.63 -30.18
C ALA A 53 -23.12 0.84 -28.87
N LEU A 54 -24.07 -0.09 -28.73
CA LEU A 54 -24.20 -0.97 -27.57
C LEU A 54 -23.13 -2.07 -27.55
N ARG A 55 -22.70 -2.61 -28.70
CA ARG A 55 -21.54 -3.51 -28.77
C ARG A 55 -20.28 -2.88 -28.18
N ASN A 56 -19.99 -1.63 -28.54
CA ASN A 56 -18.84 -0.90 -28.02
C ASN A 56 -18.95 -0.61 -26.51
N TYR A 57 -20.16 -0.35 -26.01
CA TYR A 57 -20.38 -0.16 -24.57
C TYR A 57 -20.18 -1.47 -23.78
N HIS A 58 -20.75 -2.58 -24.23
CA HIS A 58 -20.58 -3.88 -23.56
C HIS A 58 -19.16 -4.42 -23.67
N GLN A 59 -18.46 -4.21 -24.79
CA GLN A 59 -17.03 -4.55 -24.90
C GLN A 59 -16.16 -3.70 -23.98
N ARG A 60 -16.43 -2.39 -23.85
CA ARG A 60 -15.72 -1.53 -22.90
C ARG A 60 -16.04 -1.86 -21.46
N ALA A 61 -17.30 -2.14 -21.13
CA ALA A 61 -17.72 -2.56 -19.80
C ALA A 61 -17.03 -3.86 -19.38
N ARG A 62 -16.97 -4.86 -20.26
CA ARG A 62 -16.21 -6.11 -20.03
C ARG A 62 -14.71 -5.87 -19.90
N ALA A 63 -14.11 -5.04 -20.75
CA ALA A 63 -12.69 -4.68 -20.62
C ALA A 63 -12.37 -3.91 -19.31
N THR A 64 -13.36 -3.21 -18.75
CA THR A 64 -13.22 -2.51 -17.47
C THR A 64 -13.44 -3.43 -16.27
N GLU A 65 -14.34 -4.41 -16.40
CA GLU A 65 -14.52 -5.50 -15.43
C GLU A 65 -13.33 -6.46 -15.39
N ASP A 66 -12.76 -6.81 -16.55
CA ASP A 66 -11.56 -7.64 -16.64
C ASP A 66 -10.33 -6.90 -16.06
N ARG A 67 -10.20 -5.59 -16.28
CA ARG A 67 -9.20 -4.74 -15.60
C ARG A 67 -9.44 -4.57 -14.09
N ARG A 68 -10.68 -4.74 -13.61
CA ARG A 68 -11.00 -4.73 -12.17
C ARG A 68 -10.82 -6.11 -11.53
N ARG A 69 -10.87 -7.19 -12.33
CA ARG A 69 -10.52 -8.56 -11.94
C ARG A 69 -9.01 -8.81 -11.98
N GLU A 70 -8.26 -8.02 -12.73
CA GLU A 70 -6.83 -7.83 -12.48
C GLU A 70 -6.68 -7.17 -11.11
N ASP A 71 -6.51 -8.03 -10.11
CA ASP A 71 -6.28 -7.70 -8.71
C ASP A 71 -5.25 -6.55 -8.62
N PRO A 72 -5.60 -5.37 -8.10
CA PRO A 72 -4.67 -4.26 -7.97
C PRO A 72 -3.44 -4.60 -7.10
N GLY A 73 -3.47 -5.72 -6.35
CA GLY A 73 -2.31 -6.28 -5.65
C GLY A 73 -1.34 -7.09 -6.52
N ARG A 74 -1.76 -7.62 -7.68
CA ARG A 74 -0.93 -8.56 -8.47
C ARG A 74 0.27 -7.91 -9.18
N ASN A 75 0.22 -6.60 -9.41
CA ASN A 75 1.28 -5.82 -10.03
C ASN A 75 1.88 -4.76 -9.09
N ALA A 76 1.54 -4.78 -7.80
CA ALA A 76 2.28 -4.00 -6.83
C ALA A 76 3.72 -4.53 -6.81
N LYS A 77 4.70 -3.68 -7.12
CA LYS A 77 6.10 -4.07 -6.98
C LYS A 77 6.32 -4.48 -5.52
N PRO A 78 6.85 -5.68 -5.25
CA PRO A 78 7.17 -6.09 -3.89
C PRO A 78 8.06 -5.02 -3.23
N PRO A 79 7.84 -4.71 -1.95
CA PRO A 79 8.72 -3.84 -1.18
C PRO A 79 10.18 -4.27 -1.30
N PRO A 80 11.15 -3.33 -1.33
CA PRO A 80 12.56 -3.66 -1.46
C PRO A 80 13.00 -4.71 -0.43
N GLY A 81 13.69 -5.77 -0.87
CA GLY A 81 14.15 -6.86 -0.02
C GLY A 81 13.12 -7.97 0.24
N THR A 82 11.93 -7.91 -0.39
CA THR A 82 10.89 -8.96 -0.34
C THR A 82 10.68 -9.64 -1.68
N GLU A 83 11.50 -9.33 -2.69
CA GLU A 83 11.34 -9.81 -4.06
C GLU A 83 11.51 -11.33 -4.20
N HIS A 84 12.14 -11.98 -3.23
CA HIS A 84 12.34 -13.43 -3.17
C HIS A 84 11.16 -14.20 -2.58
N LEU A 85 10.18 -13.50 -1.99
CA LEU A 85 9.03 -14.13 -1.34
C LEU A 85 7.95 -14.42 -2.39
N SER A 86 7.64 -15.70 -2.58
CA SER A 86 6.63 -16.15 -3.54
C SER A 86 5.21 -16.03 -3.02
N GLU A 87 5.02 -16.12 -1.71
CA GLU A 87 3.72 -16.00 -1.06
C GLU A 87 3.38 -14.53 -0.78
N PRO A 88 2.23 -14.02 -1.26
CA PRO A 88 1.87 -12.61 -1.09
C PRO A 88 1.77 -12.17 0.38
N MET A 89 1.33 -13.07 1.26
CA MET A 89 1.20 -12.81 2.70
C MET A 89 2.57 -12.61 3.35
N ASP A 90 3.54 -13.44 2.99
CA ASP A 90 4.92 -13.37 3.46
C ASP A 90 5.57 -12.06 3.05
N GLY A 91 5.41 -11.67 1.78
CA GLY A 91 5.86 -10.37 1.28
C GLY A 91 5.23 -9.19 2.03
N MET A 92 3.94 -9.29 2.39
CA MET A 92 3.27 -8.28 3.19
C MET A 92 3.82 -8.22 4.62
N LEU A 93 3.99 -9.37 5.29
CA LEU A 93 4.55 -9.42 6.66
C LEU A 93 5.97 -8.88 6.70
N ALA A 94 6.83 -9.30 5.78
CA ALA A 94 8.22 -8.88 5.65
C ALA A 94 8.38 -7.39 5.31
N ALA A 95 7.33 -6.71 4.86
CA ALA A 95 7.34 -5.28 4.60
C ALA A 95 6.66 -4.45 5.70
N VAL A 96 5.52 -4.91 6.21
CA VAL A 96 4.71 -4.16 7.18
C VAL A 96 5.37 -4.19 8.56
N LEU A 97 5.83 -5.35 9.02
CA LEU A 97 6.39 -5.49 10.36
C LEU A 97 7.64 -4.62 10.57
N PRO A 98 8.64 -4.61 9.66
CA PRO A 98 9.78 -3.71 9.78
C PRO A 98 9.35 -2.24 9.72
N GLY A 99 8.41 -1.89 8.84
CA GLY A 99 7.87 -0.54 8.77
C GLY A 99 7.22 -0.07 10.08
N MET A 100 6.57 -0.96 10.82
CA MET A 100 6.06 -0.66 12.16
C MET A 100 7.20 -0.45 13.18
N ALA A 101 8.22 -1.31 13.16
CA ALA A 101 9.38 -1.19 14.04
C ALA A 101 10.13 0.13 13.85
N HIS A 102 10.21 0.65 12.62
CA HIS A 102 10.87 1.93 12.33
C HIS A 102 10.00 3.18 12.56
N ARG A 103 8.68 3.06 12.59
CA ARG A 103 7.78 4.20 12.88
C ARG A 103 7.59 4.48 14.38
N ALA A 104 7.86 3.49 15.23
CA ALA A 104 7.70 3.63 16.66
C ALA A 104 8.71 4.61 17.31
N PRO A 105 10.02 4.62 16.98
CA PRO A 105 11.01 5.43 17.68
C PRO A 105 10.72 6.94 17.66
N PRO A 106 10.30 7.58 16.55
CA PRO A 106 9.93 9.01 16.56
C PRO A 106 8.78 9.31 17.54
N THR A 107 7.74 8.48 17.56
CA THR A 107 6.59 8.65 18.46
C THR A 107 7.02 8.47 19.92
N ILE A 108 7.83 7.45 20.20
CA ILE A 108 8.32 7.15 21.55
C ILE A 108 9.24 8.26 22.07
N ALA A 109 10.17 8.75 21.23
CA ALA A 109 11.05 9.86 21.58
C ALA A 109 10.25 11.13 21.89
N ALA A 110 9.29 11.48 21.03
CA ALA A 110 8.43 12.64 21.23
C ALA A 110 7.61 12.55 22.52
N LEU A 111 7.04 11.38 22.81
CA LEU A 111 6.29 11.14 24.05
C LEU A 111 7.18 11.25 25.28
N ALA A 112 8.39 10.68 25.25
CA ALA A 112 9.34 10.76 26.36
C ALA A 112 9.69 12.22 26.68
N VAL A 113 9.99 13.03 25.66
CA VAL A 113 10.26 14.47 25.82
C VAL A 113 9.03 15.20 26.34
N HIS A 114 7.83 14.90 25.84
CA HIS A 114 6.59 15.51 26.32
C HIS A 114 6.32 15.20 27.81
N CYS A 115 6.74 14.03 28.28
CA CYS A 115 6.69 13.63 29.69
C CYS A 115 7.83 14.24 30.54
N GLY A 116 8.70 15.09 29.96
CA GLY A 116 9.79 15.76 30.67
C GLY A 116 11.05 14.91 30.84
N ALA A 117 11.22 13.84 30.04
CA ALA A 117 12.46 13.08 30.05
C ALA A 117 13.61 13.92 29.44
N PRO A 118 14.82 13.89 30.02
CA PRO A 118 15.99 14.51 29.42
C PRO A 118 16.29 13.91 28.04
N MET A 119 16.86 14.69 27.12
CA MET A 119 17.10 14.25 25.74
C MET A 119 17.91 12.95 25.63
N ARG A 120 18.95 12.78 26.45
CA ARG A 120 19.74 11.53 26.52
C ARG A 120 18.92 10.30 26.91
N VAL A 121 17.88 10.48 27.74
CA VAL A 121 16.98 9.41 28.18
C VAL A 121 15.96 9.12 27.08
N ALA A 122 15.38 10.15 26.46
CA ALA A 122 14.49 9.98 25.31
C ALA A 122 15.20 9.24 24.16
N TYR A 123 16.46 9.60 23.90
CA TYR A 123 17.35 8.90 22.97
C TYR A 123 17.50 7.41 23.32
N ALA A 124 17.88 7.11 24.57
CA ALA A 124 18.06 5.75 25.03
C ALA A 124 16.77 4.91 24.93
N ILE A 125 15.62 5.47 25.28
CA ILE A 125 14.32 4.79 25.18
C ILE A 125 13.98 4.52 23.72
N ALA A 126 14.14 5.49 22.82
CA ALA A 126 13.82 5.32 21.40
C ALA A 126 14.69 4.25 20.74
N MET A 127 16.00 4.25 21.01
CA MET A 127 16.93 3.24 20.48
C MET A 127 16.68 1.86 21.08
N GLY A 128 16.45 1.77 22.39
CA GLY A 128 16.11 0.51 23.06
C GLY A 128 14.79 -0.07 22.53
N ALA A 129 13.77 0.76 22.35
CA ALA A 129 12.50 0.34 21.75
C ALA A 129 12.68 -0.13 20.31
N GLN A 130 13.48 0.58 19.51
CA GLN A 130 13.79 0.15 18.15
C GLN A 130 14.45 -1.23 18.12
N MET A 131 15.49 -1.44 18.92
CA MET A 131 16.19 -2.73 19.01
C MET A 131 15.24 -3.85 19.46
N ALA A 132 14.41 -3.60 20.47
CA ALA A 132 13.43 -4.57 20.95
C ALA A 132 12.38 -4.91 19.88
N LEU A 133 11.86 -3.91 19.17
CA LEU A 133 10.89 -4.12 18.09
C LEU A 133 11.49 -4.88 16.92
N ILE A 134 12.72 -4.57 16.52
CA ILE A 134 13.45 -5.30 15.47
C ILE A 134 13.56 -6.78 15.85
N GLN A 135 13.99 -7.07 17.09
CA GLN A 135 14.06 -8.44 17.59
C GLN A 135 12.70 -9.14 17.54
N GLN A 136 11.64 -8.49 18.04
CA GLN A 136 10.30 -9.07 18.04
C GLN A 136 9.76 -9.32 16.62
N VAL A 137 10.09 -8.45 15.67
CA VAL A 137 9.71 -8.66 14.27
C VAL A 137 10.47 -9.83 13.67
N ALA A 138 11.77 -9.98 13.95
CA ALA A 138 12.53 -11.16 13.52
C ALA A 138 11.92 -12.44 14.09
N ASP A 139 11.64 -12.48 15.40
CA ASP A 139 11.01 -13.63 16.07
C ASP A 139 9.64 -13.98 15.47
N LEU A 140 8.84 -12.96 15.10
CA LEU A 140 7.52 -13.15 14.47
C LEU A 140 7.62 -13.69 13.05
N LEU A 141 8.60 -13.22 12.26
CA LEU A 141 8.82 -13.70 10.89
C LEU A 141 9.33 -15.15 10.90
N ASP A 142 10.23 -15.47 11.84
CA ASP A 142 10.68 -16.85 12.06
C ASP A 142 9.51 -17.75 12.49
N ALA A 143 8.69 -17.30 13.44
CA ALA A 143 7.52 -18.06 13.91
C ALA A 143 6.42 -18.24 12.84
N ALA A 144 6.42 -17.39 11.80
CA ALA A 144 5.52 -17.48 10.67
C ALA A 144 6.13 -18.24 9.47
N ASP A 145 7.29 -18.88 9.65
CA ASP A 145 8.03 -19.62 8.61
C ASP A 145 8.37 -18.75 7.37
N VAL A 146 8.48 -17.42 7.54
CA VAL A 146 8.83 -16.51 6.44
C VAL A 146 10.34 -16.56 6.22
N PRO A 147 10.84 -16.92 5.03
CA PRO A 147 12.28 -17.09 4.81
C PRO A 147 13.01 -15.73 4.73
N PRO A 148 14.18 -15.58 5.38
CA PRO A 148 14.97 -14.37 5.29
C PRO A 148 15.49 -14.11 3.87
N PRO A 149 15.98 -12.90 3.56
CA PRO A 149 16.52 -12.59 2.25
C PRO A 149 17.68 -13.51 1.84
N PRO A 150 17.85 -13.81 0.53
CA PRO A 150 18.91 -14.68 0.06
C PRO A 150 20.30 -14.23 0.53
N GLY A 151 21.10 -15.18 1.01
CA GLY A 151 22.45 -14.92 1.53
C GLY A 151 22.49 -14.42 2.98
N ARG A 152 21.38 -14.52 3.72
CA ARG A 152 21.30 -14.26 5.16
C ARG A 152 20.84 -15.50 5.90
N ASP A 153 21.43 -15.73 7.06
CA ASP A 153 21.10 -16.89 7.91
C ASP A 153 19.83 -16.63 8.73
N ASP A 154 19.54 -15.36 9.03
CA ASP A 154 18.42 -14.93 9.88
C ASP A 154 17.86 -13.56 9.47
N TRP A 155 16.70 -13.20 10.04
CA TRP A 155 16.08 -11.90 9.82
C TRP A 155 16.82 -10.75 10.50
N GLN A 156 17.64 -10.97 11.53
CA GLN A 156 18.40 -9.90 12.18
C GLN A 156 19.46 -9.29 11.25
N GLN A 157 20.00 -10.11 10.35
CA GLN A 157 20.97 -9.71 9.35
C GLN A 157 20.34 -9.17 8.06
N ALA A 158 19.01 -9.18 7.96
CA ALA A 158 18.29 -8.82 6.75
C ALA A 158 18.47 -7.34 6.36
N SER A 159 18.56 -7.06 5.06
CA SER A 159 18.73 -5.70 4.55
C SER A 159 17.47 -4.83 4.64
N ILE A 160 16.32 -5.42 5.01
CA ILE A 160 15.06 -4.70 5.21
C ILE A 160 15.12 -3.69 6.37
N TRP A 161 16.13 -3.79 7.24
CA TRP A 161 16.43 -2.81 8.29
C TRP A 161 17.14 -1.56 7.79
N ARG A 162 17.22 -1.34 6.47
CA ARG A 162 17.86 -0.15 5.89
C ARG A 162 17.12 1.12 6.32
N LEU A 163 17.67 1.74 7.37
CA LEU A 163 17.16 2.93 8.06
C LEU A 163 16.87 4.11 7.13
N SER A 164 17.54 4.20 5.98
CA SER A 164 17.37 5.27 5.00
C SER A 164 15.95 5.39 4.43
N ASP A 165 15.18 4.30 4.49
CA ASP A 165 13.86 4.22 3.86
C ASP A 165 12.75 4.61 4.85
N PHE A 166 13.09 4.97 6.09
CA PHE A 166 12.15 5.28 7.16
C PHE A 166 12.34 6.67 7.76
N GLU A 167 11.27 7.17 8.38
CA GLU A 167 11.27 8.48 9.03
C GLU A 167 12.23 8.49 10.22
N GLU A 168 13.24 9.35 10.15
CA GLU A 168 14.18 9.55 11.24
C GLU A 168 13.55 10.38 12.37
N VAL A 169 14.00 10.14 13.60
CA VAL A 169 13.60 10.97 14.74
C VAL A 169 14.18 12.38 14.55
N ASP A 170 13.32 13.39 14.57
CA ASP A 170 13.71 14.81 14.55
C ASP A 170 14.35 15.23 15.89
N TRP A 171 15.57 14.74 16.15
CA TRP A 171 16.33 15.08 17.36
C TRP A 171 16.54 16.59 17.54
N PRO A 172 16.84 17.38 16.50
CA PRO A 172 16.93 18.83 16.62
C PRO A 172 15.64 19.49 17.11
N GLY A 173 14.50 19.19 16.47
CA GLY A 173 13.22 19.77 16.88
C GLY A 173 12.77 19.32 18.28
N LEU A 174 13.12 18.10 18.70
CA LEU A 174 12.86 17.62 20.06
C LEU A 174 13.75 18.32 21.10
N ALA A 175 15.03 18.52 20.81
CA ALA A 175 15.96 19.20 21.71
C ALA A 175 15.57 20.67 21.91
N GLU A 176 15.17 21.35 20.83
CA GLU A 176 14.64 22.73 20.88
C GLU A 176 13.43 22.81 21.81
N LYS A 177 12.46 21.89 21.67
CA LYS A 177 11.27 21.82 22.55
C LYS A 177 11.63 21.56 24.01
N ALA A 178 12.67 20.77 24.27
CA ALA A 178 13.15 20.46 25.61
C ALA A 178 14.02 21.58 26.22
N GLY A 179 14.45 22.57 25.43
CA GLY A 179 15.42 23.58 25.86
C GLY A 179 16.83 23.00 26.10
N GLU A 180 17.17 21.89 25.44
CA GLU A 180 18.47 21.21 25.53
C GLU A 180 19.27 21.37 24.23
N ALA A 181 20.60 21.24 24.30
CA ALA A 181 21.45 21.20 23.10
C ALA A 181 21.41 19.81 22.44
N VAL A 182 21.50 19.78 21.11
CA VAL A 182 21.61 18.52 20.35
C VAL A 182 23.04 17.99 20.47
N ASP A 183 23.22 16.86 21.16
CA ASP A 183 24.52 16.20 21.31
C ASP A 183 24.36 14.68 21.17
N LEU A 184 24.24 14.23 19.92
CA LEU A 184 24.01 12.81 19.60
C LEU A 184 25.16 11.91 20.09
N ASP A 185 26.40 12.40 20.06
CA ASP A 185 27.55 11.61 20.46
C ASP A 185 27.60 11.41 21.98
N ALA A 186 27.27 12.44 22.77
CA ALA A 186 27.10 12.29 24.21
C ALA A 186 25.94 11.35 24.57
N TRP A 187 24.81 11.40 23.84
CA TRP A 187 23.68 10.52 24.10
C TRP A 187 23.98 9.06 23.75
N ARG A 188 24.73 8.82 22.66
CA ARG A 188 25.26 7.50 22.32
C ARG A 188 26.23 6.99 23.38
N ALA A 189 27.17 7.82 23.84
CA ALA A 189 28.10 7.45 24.91
C ALA A 189 27.34 7.11 26.20
N PHE A 190 26.31 7.88 26.55
CA PHE A 190 25.43 7.59 27.67
C PHE A 190 24.73 6.22 27.51
N LEU A 191 24.15 5.94 26.34
CA LEU A 191 23.49 4.66 26.07
C LEU A 191 24.45 3.47 26.18
N ARG A 192 25.64 3.56 25.57
CA ARG A 192 26.68 2.53 25.66
C ARG A 192 27.11 2.25 27.10
N GLY A 193 27.31 3.31 27.88
CA GLY A 193 27.62 3.19 29.31
C GLY A 193 26.51 2.52 30.14
N LYS A 194 25.25 2.57 29.70
CA LYS A 194 24.12 1.92 30.38
C LYS A 194 23.89 0.47 29.94
N LEU A 195 24.11 0.17 28.66
CA LEU A 195 23.99 -1.18 28.14
C LEU A 195 25.19 -2.07 28.52
N GLY A 196 26.24 -1.47 29.09
CA GLY A 196 27.43 -2.20 29.50
C GLY A 196 28.13 -2.78 28.29
N GLU A 197 28.70 -1.90 27.45
CA GLU A 197 29.62 -2.36 26.41
C GLU A 197 30.67 -3.28 27.07
N PRO A 198 30.87 -4.52 26.58
CA PRO A 198 31.94 -5.36 27.07
C PRO A 198 33.23 -4.58 26.86
N ALA A 199 33.97 -4.33 27.95
CA ALA A 199 35.25 -3.64 27.89
C ALA A 199 36.07 -4.20 26.72
N ASP A 200 36.53 -3.30 25.86
CA ASP A 200 37.37 -3.55 24.69
C ASP A 200 37.98 -4.96 24.71
N SER A 201 37.53 -5.81 23.78
CA SER A 201 38.36 -6.87 23.23
C SER A 201 39.59 -6.22 22.61
N GLY A 202 40.54 -5.89 23.49
CA GLY A 202 41.78 -5.22 23.17
C GLY A 202 42.65 -6.09 22.26
N ALA A 203 43.26 -5.43 21.29
CA ALA A 203 44.57 -5.74 20.75
C ALA A 203 44.76 -7.13 20.13
N SER A 204 44.20 -7.34 18.93
CA SER A 204 44.95 -8.01 17.87
C SER A 204 45.97 -7.04 17.29
N ALA A 205 47.02 -6.75 18.04
CA ALA A 205 48.25 -6.20 17.52
C ALA A 205 49.41 -6.77 18.34
N GLU A 206 50.33 -7.40 17.61
CA GLU A 206 51.72 -7.61 18.02
C GLU A 206 52.05 -8.87 18.85
N THR A 207 52.03 -10.03 18.19
CA THR A 207 53.10 -11.04 18.41
C THR A 207 53.44 -11.73 17.10
N ALA A 208 54.04 -10.97 16.18
CA ALA A 208 54.96 -11.52 15.19
C ALA A 208 56.39 -11.35 15.73
N ALA A 209 56.84 -12.29 16.57
CA ALA A 209 58.27 -12.57 16.79
C ALA A 209 58.44 -13.86 17.61
N ALA A 210 59.26 -14.77 17.08
CA ALA A 210 59.84 -15.96 17.72
C ALA A 210 58.93 -17.19 17.88
N HIS A 211 58.87 -18.05 16.86
CA HIS A 211 59.78 -19.20 16.76
C HIS A 211 59.69 -19.90 15.40
#